data_AF-H6BTW6-F1
#
_entry.id   AF-H6BTW6-F1
#
_cell.length_a   1.000
_cell.length_b   1.000
_cell.length_c   1.000
_cell.angle_alpha   90.00
_cell.angle_beta   90.00
_cell.angle_gamma   90.00
#
_symmetry.space_group_name_H-M   'P 1'
#
loop_
_entity.id
_entity.type
_entity.pdbx_description
1 polymer ?
#
loop_
_entity_poly.entity_id
_entity_poly.type
_entity_poly.pdbx_seq_one_letter_code
_entity_poly.pdbx_strand_id
1 'polypeptide(L)'
;MNKLNTQLKKKGLEMVAEYVDPEFGPVYTIHAVKGGVSNNDVAYRLYYAGEVTKWSATRRKAIEKATNRLKAAKAKAERERSQSESTRSTPSTRSTPSRS
;
A
#
# COMPACT_ATOMS: atom_id res chain seq x y z
N MET A 1 -11.80 1.06 -12.53
CA MET A 1 -12.43 2.41 -12.59
C MET A 1 -13.72 2.57 -11.79
N ASN A 2 -14.60 1.56 -11.72
CA ASN A 2 -15.98 1.72 -11.27
C ASN A 2 -16.13 2.29 -9.85
N LYS A 3 -15.26 1.89 -8.91
CA LYS A 3 -15.35 2.29 -7.49
C LYS A 3 -15.07 3.78 -7.26
N LEU A 4 -14.10 4.35 -7.98
CA LEU A 4 -13.75 5.78 -7.90
C LEU A 4 -14.86 6.64 -8.51
N ASN A 5 -15.36 6.28 -9.69
CA ASN A 5 -16.43 7.01 -10.34
C ASN A 5 -17.71 7.01 -9.47
N THR A 6 -18.06 5.88 -8.84
CA THR A 6 -19.18 5.84 -7.88
C THR A 6 -18.98 6.77 -6.68
N GLN A 7 -17.75 6.90 -6.15
CA GLN A 7 -17.44 7.81 -5.05
C GLN A 7 -17.53 9.27 -5.48
N LEU A 8 -17.03 9.60 -6.66
CA LEU A 8 -17.12 10.93 -7.25
C LEU A 8 -18.58 11.33 -7.49
N LYS A 9 -19.40 10.42 -8.04
CA LYS A 9 -20.84 10.65 -8.26
C LYS A 9 -21.58 10.98 -6.96
N LYS A 10 -21.26 10.30 -5.85
CA LYS A 10 -21.81 10.63 -4.53
C LYS A 10 -21.42 12.02 -4.02
N LYS A 11 -20.34 12.60 -4.54
CA LYS A 11 -19.88 13.97 -4.24
C LYS A 11 -20.34 14.99 -5.29
N GLY A 12 -21.19 14.58 -6.23
CA GLY A 12 -21.69 15.41 -7.32
C GLY A 12 -20.63 15.70 -8.38
N LEU A 13 -19.64 14.81 -8.52
CA LEU A 13 -18.59 14.87 -9.54
C LEU A 13 -18.72 13.69 -10.49
N GLU A 14 -18.39 13.90 -11.76
CA GLU A 14 -18.35 12.85 -12.77
C GLU A 14 -16.98 12.81 -13.42
N MET A 15 -16.45 11.59 -13.57
CA MET A 15 -15.19 11.34 -14.25
C MET A 15 -15.47 10.79 -15.64
N VAL A 16 -15.03 11.53 -16.66
CA VAL A 16 -15.20 11.20 -18.08
C VAL A 16 -13.83 10.82 -18.64
N ALA A 17 -13.77 9.70 -19.35
CA ALA A 17 -12.55 9.29 -20.04
C ALA A 17 -12.42 10.10 -21.34
N GLU A 18 -11.27 10.69 -21.59
CA GLU A 18 -11.03 11.43 -22.83
C GLU A 18 -10.27 10.57 -23.84
N TYR A 19 -8.97 10.39 -23.62
CA TYR A 19 -8.08 9.61 -24.50
C TYR A 19 -7.02 8.89 -23.66
N VAL A 20 -6.30 7.97 -24.29
CA VAL A 20 -5.16 7.30 -23.67
C VAL A 20 -3.90 7.94 -24.21
N ASP A 21 -3.20 8.67 -23.35
CA ASP A 21 -1.91 9.26 -23.67
C ASP A 21 -0.83 8.16 -23.63
N PRO A 22 0.07 8.08 -24.63
CA PRO A 22 1.12 7.06 -24.67
C PRO A 22 2.14 7.17 -23.53
N GLU A 23 2.37 8.37 -23.00
CA GLU A 23 3.36 8.68 -21.96
C GLU A 23 2.73 8.67 -20.57
N PHE A 24 1.51 9.21 -20.43
CA PHE A 24 0.84 9.36 -19.14
C PHE A 24 -0.27 8.35 -18.87
N GLY A 25 -0.64 7.55 -19.87
CA GLY A 25 -1.71 6.56 -19.78
C GLY A 25 -3.11 7.19 -19.92
N PRO A 26 -4.16 6.54 -19.38
CA PRO A 26 -5.54 7.00 -19.55
C PRO A 26 -5.80 8.36 -18.90
N VAL A 27 -6.22 9.34 -19.70
CA VAL A 27 -6.55 10.70 -19.28
C VAL A 27 -8.05 10.80 -18.97
N TYR A 28 -8.37 11.43 -17.84
CA TYR A 28 -9.74 11.64 -17.40
C TYR A 28 -9.97 13.09 -17.01
N THR A 29 -11.15 13.59 -17.36
CA THR A 29 -11.62 14.90 -16.93
C THR A 29 -12.72 14.76 -15.90
N ILE A 30 -12.65 15.61 -14.87
CA ILE A 30 -13.60 15.59 -13.76
C ILE A 30 -14.46 16.86 -13.83
N HIS A 31 -15.76 16.68 -13.92
CA HIS A 31 -16.74 17.77 -13.98
C HIS A 31 -17.72 17.71 -12.82
N ALA A 32 -18.32 18.84 -12.49
CA ALA A 32 -19.44 18.88 -11.58
C ALA A 32 -20.74 18.45 -12.29
N VAL A 33 -21.52 17.59 -11.66
CA VAL A 33 -22.80 17.09 -12.20
C VAL A 33 -23.88 18.19 -12.19
N LYS A 34 -23.76 19.17 -11.30
CA LYS A 34 -24.71 20.29 -11.17
C LYS A 34 -24.10 21.56 -11.77
N GLY A 35 -24.89 22.29 -12.55
CA GLY A 35 -24.51 23.61 -13.04
C GLY A 35 -24.31 24.62 -11.90
N GLY A 36 -23.45 25.61 -12.14
CA GLY A 36 -23.14 26.68 -11.17
C GLY A 36 -22.07 26.32 -10.13
N VAL A 37 -21.34 25.22 -10.33
CA VAL A 37 -20.20 24.84 -9.49
C VAL A 37 -18.91 25.34 -10.16
N SER A 38 -18.12 26.11 -9.43
CA SER A 38 -16.85 26.65 -9.96
C SER A 38 -15.76 25.58 -9.98
N ASN A 39 -14.70 25.82 -10.76
CA ASN A 39 -13.52 24.94 -10.74
C ASN A 39 -12.87 24.87 -9.33
N ASN A 40 -12.93 25.95 -8.55
CA ASN A 40 -12.46 25.95 -7.16
C ASN A 40 -13.30 25.01 -6.30
N ASP A 41 -14.63 24.99 -6.46
CA ASP A 41 -15.50 24.07 -5.71
C ASP A 41 -15.22 22.61 -6.05
N VAL A 42 -14.95 22.30 -7.32
CA VAL A 42 -14.53 20.96 -7.76
C VAL A 42 -13.21 20.58 -7.10
N ALA A 43 -12.21 21.48 -7.11
CA ALA A 43 -10.92 21.26 -6.46
C ALA A 43 -11.07 21.03 -4.96
N TYR A 44 -11.86 21.84 -4.26
CA TYR A 44 -12.15 21.66 -2.83
C TYR A 44 -12.80 20.32 -2.53
N ARG A 45 -13.77 19.89 -3.34
CA ARG A 45 -14.44 18.59 -3.17
C ARG A 45 -13.49 17.42 -3.39
N LEU A 46 -12.61 17.51 -4.40
CA LEU A 46 -11.59 16.49 -4.67
C LEU A 46 -10.56 16.43 -3.54
N TYR A 47 -10.06 17.58 -3.10
CA TYR A 47 -9.12 17.68 -1.98
C TYR A 47 -9.70 17.05 -0.71
N TYR A 48 -10.93 17.41 -0.35
CA TYR A 48 -11.59 16.86 0.84
C TYR A 48 -11.89 15.37 0.69
N ALA A 49 -12.34 14.91 -0.48
CA ALA A 49 -12.57 13.48 -0.72
C ALA A 49 -11.27 12.66 -0.60
N GLY A 50 -10.16 13.20 -1.12
CA GLY A 50 -8.83 12.60 -0.98
C GLY A 50 -8.37 12.53 0.47
N GLU A 51 -8.46 13.65 1.20
CA GLU A 51 -8.04 13.71 2.60
C GLU A 51 -8.90 12.82 3.52
N VAL A 52 -10.23 12.82 3.37
CA VAL A 52 -11.11 11.91 4.14
C VAL A 52 -10.75 10.45 3.87
N THR A 53 -10.40 10.11 2.62
CA THR A 53 -10.01 8.73 2.27
C THR A 53 -8.66 8.36 2.89
N LYS A 54 -7.69 9.29 2.89
CA LYS A 54 -6.37 9.13 3.50
C LYS A 54 -6.47 8.81 5.00
N TRP A 55 -7.37 9.49 5.70
CA TRP A 55 -7.59 9.32 7.15
C TRP A 55 -8.69 8.31 7.52
N SER A 56 -9.33 7.66 6.54
CA SER A 56 -10.41 6.71 6.81
C SER A 56 -9.96 5.56 7.72
N ALA A 57 -10.86 5.12 8.61
CA ALA A 57 -10.59 4.01 9.53
C ALA A 57 -10.23 2.71 8.78
N THR A 58 -10.87 2.48 7.62
CA THR A 58 -10.58 1.34 6.75
C THR A 58 -9.16 1.38 6.21
N ARG A 59 -8.69 2.53 5.75
CA ARG A 59 -7.30 2.69 5.25
C ARG A 59 -6.29 2.53 6.38
N ARG A 60 -6.56 3.09 7.56
CA ARG A 60 -5.71 2.90 8.75
C ARG A 60 -5.59 1.41 9.14
N LYS A 61 -6.71 0.68 9.21
CA LYS A 61 -6.70 -0.78 9.46
C LYS A 61 -5.95 -1.58 8.40
N ALA A 62 -6.06 -1.19 7.12
CA ALA A 62 -5.33 -1.84 6.03
C ALA A 62 -3.81 -1.61 6.16
N ILE A 63 -3.40 -0.39 6.52
CA ILE A 63 -2.00 -0.06 6.80
C ILE A 63 -1.48 -0.86 8.00
N GLU A 64 -2.21 -0.91 9.11
CA GLU A 64 -1.85 -1.72 10.28
C GLU A 64 -1.71 -3.22 9.94
N LYS A 65 -2.62 -3.77 9.14
CA LYS A 65 -2.52 -5.17 8.71
C LYS A 65 -1.29 -5.42 7.85
N ALA A 66 -0.97 -4.50 6.95
CA ALA A 66 0.22 -4.59 6.10
C ALA A 66 1.51 -4.45 6.91
N THR A 67 1.57 -3.50 7.85
CA THR A 67 2.75 -3.28 8.69
C THR A 67 2.99 -4.47 9.63
N ASN A 68 1.93 -5.06 10.20
CA ASN A 68 2.04 -6.25 11.03
C ASN A 68 2.56 -7.46 10.24
N ARG A 69 2.12 -7.65 8.98
CA ARG A 69 2.66 -8.70 8.10
C ARG A 69 4.14 -8.49 7.82
N LEU A 70 4.57 -7.27 7.54
CA LEU A 70 5.98 -6.95 7.31
C LEU A 70 6.83 -7.20 8.56
N LYS A 71 6.34 -6.81 9.75
CA LYS A 71 7.02 -7.09 11.01
C LYS A 71 7.14 -8.59 11.26
N ALA A 72 6.06 -9.35 11.05
CA ALA A 72 6.07 -10.81 11.21
C ALA A 72 7.04 -11.49 10.23
N ALA A 73 7.08 -11.05 8.97
CA ALA A 73 8.01 -11.56 7.97
C ALA A 73 9.47 -11.25 8.35
N LYS A 74 9.76 -10.03 8.82
CA LYS A 74 11.10 -9.66 9.30
C LYS A 74 11.53 -10.48 10.53
N ALA A 75 10.66 -10.65 11.51
CA ALA A 75 10.94 -11.44 12.70
C ALA A 75 11.20 -12.92 12.38
N LYS A 76 10.46 -13.49 11.41
CA LYS A 76 10.70 -14.85 10.92
C LYS A 76 12.06 -14.97 10.23
N ALA A 77 12.39 -14.03 9.34
CA ALA A 77 13.69 -14.03 8.64
C ALA A 77 14.87 -13.86 9.61
N GLU A 78 14.73 -13.03 10.64
CA GLU A 78 15.76 -12.85 11.67
C GLU A 78 15.94 -14.12 12.51
N ARG A 79 14.84 -14.77 12.91
CA ARG A 79 14.90 -16.05 13.62
C ARG A 79 15.59 -17.15 12.80
N GLU A 80 15.25 -17.26 11.52
CA GLU A 80 15.88 -18.22 10.61
C GLU A 80 17.38 -17.93 10.41
N ARG A 81 17.77 -16.65 10.36
CA ARG A 81 19.18 -16.23 10.28
C ARG A 81 19.95 -16.58 11.54
N SER A 82 19.42 -16.28 12.73
CA SER A 82 20.06 -16.65 14.00
C SER A 82 20.18 -18.17 14.18
N GLN A 83 19.19 -18.94 13.73
CA GLN A 83 19.22 -20.40 13.81
C GLN A 83 20.26 -21.03 12.87
N SER A 84 20.47 -20.42 11.70
CA SER A 84 21.51 -20.80 10.74
C SER A 84 22.91 -20.46 11.24
N GLU A 85 23.05 -19.43 12.07
CA GLU A 85 24.32 -19.00 12.66
C GLU A 85 24.70 -19.87 13.88
N SER A 86 23.74 -20.27 14.71
CA SER A 86 23.97 -21.21 15.82
C SER A 86 24.37 -22.62 15.38
N THR A 87 24.03 -23.04 14.15
CA THR A 87 24.33 -24.38 13.64
C THR A 87 25.68 -24.47 12.90
N ARG A 88 26.36 -23.35 12.67
CA ARG A 88 27.67 -23.32 11.96
C ARG A 88 28.88 -23.47 12.89
N SER A 89 28.68 -23.46 14.20
CA SER A 89 29.76 -23.45 15.21
C SER A 89 29.89 -24.78 15.94
N THR A 90 30.24 -25.86 15.26
CA THR A 90 30.81 -27.07 15.87
C THR A 90 31.98 -27.60 15.05
N PRO A 91 33.24 -27.18 15.33
CA PRO A 91 34.39 -27.95 14.88
C PRO A 91 34.50 -29.19 15.77
N SER A 92 34.19 -30.36 15.23
CA SER A 92 34.35 -31.63 15.92
C SER A 92 35.84 -32.02 15.92
N THR A 93 36.62 -31.54 16.88
CA THR A 93 37.97 -32.08 17.17
C THR A 93 37.82 -33.34 17.99
N ARG A 94 37.77 -34.49 17.30
CA ARG A 94 37.82 -35.83 17.92
C ARG A 94 39.28 -36.23 18.13
N SER A 95 39.84 -35.90 19.30
CA SER A 95 41.12 -36.44 19.76
C SER A 95 40.93 -37.87 20.24
N THR A 96 41.55 -38.86 19.58
CA THR A 96 41.62 -40.25 20.05
C THR A 96 42.89 -40.46 20.88
N PRO A 97 42.83 -41.00 22.11
CA PRO A 97 44.04 -41.41 22.81
C PRO A 97 44.45 -42.81 22.34
N SER A 98 45.69 -42.92 21.85
CA SER A 98 46.40 -44.17 21.62
C SER A 98 46.78 -44.79 22.96
N ARG A 99 46.49 -46.08 23.15
CA ARG A 99 46.84 -46.83 24.36
C ARG A 99 47.78 -47.97 23.96
N SER A 100 48.98 -47.94 24.54
CA SER A 100 50.04 -48.93 24.45
C SER A 100 49.76 -50.18 25.27
#